data_AF-A0A8T5ER04-F1
#
_entry.id   AF-A0A8T5ER04-F1
#
_cell.length_a   1.000
_cell.length_b   1.000
_cell.length_c   1.000
_cell.angle_alpha   90.00
_cell.angle_beta   90.00
_cell.angle_gamma   90.00
#
_symmetry.space_group_name_H-M   'P 1'
#
loop_
_entity.id
_entity.type
_entity.pdbx_description
1 polymer ?
#
loop_
_entity_poly.entity_id
_entity_poly.type
_entity_poly.pdbx_seq_one_letter_code
_entity_poly.pdbx_strand_id
1 'polypeptide(L)'
;MEHTLAMQIVGGVALLIGLKMNFDPVGFNKDIFGDVEGVDSNLMSASRMAIGGGILGLGLINLYCSLNVDDAAAKAILTGTAIGLSAFFLTIAGAKFRGYTDSIPTLPMIVLPSMVVLCLYSAFI
;
A
#
# COMPACT_ATOMS: atom_id res chain seq x y z
N MET A 1 -14.88 -10.49 11.00
CA MET A 1 -13.65 -10.15 11.78
C MET A 1 -13.85 -8.78 12.37
N GLU A 2 -13.48 -8.54 13.63
CA GLU A 2 -13.66 -7.22 14.26
C GLU A 2 -13.01 -6.10 13.42
N HIS A 3 -13.73 -5.00 13.20
CA HIS A 3 -13.27 -3.90 12.35
C HIS A 3 -11.95 -3.31 12.87
N THR A 4 -11.83 -3.14 14.19
CA THR A 4 -10.61 -2.67 14.86
C THR A 4 -9.39 -3.53 14.50
N LEU A 5 -9.49 -4.84 14.64
CA LEU A 5 -8.40 -5.76 14.32
C LEU A 5 -8.01 -5.68 12.83
N ALA A 6 -9.00 -5.59 11.94
CA ALA A 6 -8.73 -5.46 10.51
C ALA A 6 -7.99 -4.15 10.19
N MET A 7 -8.41 -3.03 10.79
CA MET A 7 -7.74 -1.74 10.66
C MET A 7 -6.30 -1.79 11.20
N GLN A 8 -6.06 -2.49 12.30
CA GLN A 8 -4.72 -2.66 12.86
C GLN A 8 -3.82 -3.50 11.94
N ILE A 9 -4.33 -4.58 11.37
CA ILE A 9 -3.57 -5.43 10.44
C ILE A 9 -3.22 -4.63 9.17
N VAL A 10 -4.22 -4.01 8.52
CA VAL A 10 -3.98 -3.22 7.30
C VAL A 10 -3.08 -2.03 7.60
N GLY A 11 -3.33 -1.34 8.71
CA GLY A 11 -2.54 -0.21 9.16
C GLY A 11 -1.08 -0.57 9.44
N GLY A 12 -0.84 -1.69 10.13
CA GLY A 12 0.49 -2.20 10.44
C GLY A 12 1.26 -2.66 9.19
N VAL A 13 0.60 -3.38 8.28
CA VAL A 13 1.24 -3.79 7.01
C VAL A 13 1.60 -2.56 6.17
N ALA A 14 0.69 -1.59 6.03
CA ALA A 14 0.95 -0.36 5.30
C ALA A 14 2.09 0.46 5.94
N LEU A 15 2.11 0.57 7.27
CA LEU A 15 3.19 1.21 8.02
C LEU A 15 4.55 0.57 7.68
N LEU A 16 4.68 -0.75 7.78
CA LEU A 16 5.94 -1.45 7.52
C LEU A 16 6.41 -1.29 6.06
N ILE A 17 5.50 -1.34 5.10
CA ILE A 17 5.82 -1.14 3.68
C ILE A 17 6.33 0.27 3.44
N GLY A 18 5.59 1.28 3.92
CA GLY A 18 5.95 2.67 3.68
C GLY A 18 7.22 3.06 4.43
N LEU A 19 7.50 2.50 5.61
CA LEU A 19 8.80 2.62 6.28
C LEU A 19 9.92 2.02 5.42
N LYS A 20 9.76 0.79 4.90
CA LYS A 20 10.77 0.17 4.02
C LYS A 20 11.05 1.04 2.79
N MET A 21 10.00 1.58 2.15
CA MET A 21 10.13 2.47 0.99
C MET A 21 10.84 3.79 1.29
N ASN A 22 10.84 4.25 2.53
CA ASN A 22 11.49 5.51 2.92
C ASN A 22 12.90 5.31 3.50
N PHE A 23 13.14 4.21 4.22
CA PHE A 23 14.45 3.88 4.78
C PHE A 23 15.43 3.36 3.72
N ASP A 24 14.96 2.52 2.79
CA ASP A 24 15.79 1.96 1.71
C ASP A 24 15.02 1.96 0.38
N PRO A 25 14.78 3.14 -0.22
CA PRO A 25 14.09 3.24 -1.51
C PRO A 25 14.87 2.58 -2.66
N VAL A 26 16.21 2.56 -2.58
CA VAL A 26 17.08 1.96 -3.60
C VAL A 26 16.93 0.44 -3.57
N GLY A 27 17.13 -0.19 -2.41
CA GLY A 27 16.97 -1.63 -2.24
C GLY A 27 15.53 -2.07 -2.54
N PHE A 28 14.53 -1.30 -2.13
CA PHE A 28 13.14 -1.59 -2.48
C PHE A 28 12.88 -1.58 -3.99
N ASN A 29 13.46 -0.63 -4.72
CA ASN A 29 13.37 -0.60 -6.19
C ASN A 29 14.09 -1.80 -6.82
N LYS A 30 15.27 -2.17 -6.31
CA LYS A 30 16.02 -3.35 -6.79
C LYS A 30 15.28 -4.66 -6.56
N ASP A 31 14.64 -4.82 -5.40
CA ASP A 31 13.79 -6.00 -5.10
C ASP A 31 12.64 -6.17 -6.11
N ILE A 32 12.21 -5.08 -6.74
CA ILE A 32 11.10 -5.06 -7.70
C ILE A 32 11.58 -5.20 -9.14
N PHE A 33 12.54 -4.39 -9.54
CA PHE A 33 12.93 -4.21 -10.95
C PHE A 33 14.24 -4.89 -11.30
N GLY A 34 14.98 -5.41 -10.31
CA GLY A 34 16.38 -5.79 -10.47
C GLY A 34 17.29 -4.58 -10.58
N ASP A 35 18.54 -4.80 -10.98
CA ASP A 35 19.44 -3.72 -11.35
C ASP A 35 19.02 -3.16 -12.72
N VAL A 36 18.71 -1.86 -12.75
CA VAL A 36 18.27 -1.17 -13.97
C VAL A 36 19.37 -0.21 -14.41
N GLU A 37 20.11 -0.56 -15.46
CA GLU A 37 21.13 0.29 -16.05
C GLU A 37 20.52 1.50 -16.78
N GLY A 38 21.18 2.66 -16.71
CA GLY A 38 20.77 3.86 -17.45
C GLY A 38 19.61 4.67 -16.85
N VAL A 39 19.11 4.30 -15.68
CA VAL A 39 18.05 5.03 -14.97
C VAL A 39 18.65 5.92 -13.87
N ASP A 40 18.15 7.14 -13.72
CA ASP A 40 18.50 8.00 -12.59
C ASP A 40 17.92 7.41 -11.29
N SER A 41 18.75 6.60 -10.64
CA SER A 41 18.41 5.89 -9.40
C SER A 41 17.98 6.85 -8.28
N ASN A 42 18.49 8.08 -8.26
CA ASN A 42 18.16 9.05 -7.20
C ASN A 42 16.77 9.63 -7.41
N LEU A 43 16.43 10.04 -8.63
CA LEU A 43 15.07 10.54 -8.95
C LEU A 43 14.00 9.45 -8.79
N MET A 44 14.30 8.22 -9.19
CA MET A 44 13.40 7.08 -8.97
C MET A 44 13.23 6.74 -7.49
N SER A 45 14.30 6.86 -6.71
CA SER A 45 14.25 6.66 -5.26
C SER A 45 13.46 7.76 -4.56
N ALA A 46 13.62 9.02 -4.96
CA ALA A 46 12.81 10.13 -4.46
C ALA A 46 11.31 9.91 -4.75
N SER A 47 10.97 9.45 -5.96
CA SER A 47 9.58 9.08 -6.31
C SER A 47 9.07 7.92 -5.44
N ARG A 48 9.91 6.92 -5.17
CA ARG A 48 9.57 5.79 -4.29
C ARG A 48 9.28 6.25 -2.86
N MET A 49 10.07 7.18 -2.32
CA MET A 49 9.84 7.73 -0.98
C MET A 49 8.49 8.44 -0.91
N ALA A 50 8.12 9.24 -1.92
CA ALA A 50 6.82 9.90 -1.97
C ALA A 50 5.65 8.89 -2.00
N ILE A 51 5.77 7.83 -2.81
CA ILE A 51 4.80 6.72 -2.83
C ILE A 51 4.72 6.04 -1.46
N GLY A 52 5.88 5.77 -0.85
CA GLY A 52 5.98 5.20 0.50
C GLY A 52 5.34 6.08 1.57
N GLY A 53 5.46 7.41 1.44
CA GLY A 53 4.81 8.40 2.30
C GLY A 53 3.28 8.32 2.24
N GLY A 54 2.71 8.13 1.04
CA GLY A 54 1.27 7.92 0.87
C GLY A 54 0.77 6.66 1.57
N ILE A 55 1.50 5.55 1.43
CA ILE A 55 1.17 4.27 2.10
C ILE A 55 1.37 4.36 3.61
N LEU A 56 2.41 5.07 4.08
CA LEU A 56 2.62 5.40 5.48
C LEU A 56 1.43 6.16 6.06
N GLY A 57 0.99 7.23 5.38
CA GLY A 57 -0.16 8.03 5.81
C GLY A 57 -1.42 7.19 5.95
N LEU A 58 -1.73 6.35 4.95
CA LEU A 58 -2.85 5.41 5.02
C LEU A 58 -2.74 4.47 6.23
N GLY A 59 -1.54 3.95 6.50
CA GLY A 59 -1.27 3.07 7.62
C GLY A 59 -1.50 3.74 8.97
N LEU A 60 -0.96 4.94 9.15
CA LEU A 60 -1.12 5.74 10.37
C LEU A 60 -2.58 6.14 10.61
N ILE A 61 -3.33 6.52 9.56
CA ILE A 61 -4.76 6.82 9.67
C ILE A 61 -5.52 5.58 10.16
N ASN A 62 -5.29 4.42 9.56
CA ASN A 62 -5.95 3.18 9.99
C ASN A 62 -5.62 2.82 11.43
N LEU A 63 -4.35 2.90 11.83
CA LEU A 63 -3.92 2.61 13.20
C LEU A 63 -4.54 3.59 14.20
N TYR A 64 -4.49 4.89 13.92
CA TYR A 64 -5.08 5.91 14.78
C TYR A 64 -6.59 5.71 14.92
N CYS A 65 -7.30 5.59 13.80
CA CYS A 65 -8.75 5.43 13.83
C CYS A 65 -9.18 4.13 14.51
N SER A 66 -8.41 3.04 14.41
CA SER A 66 -8.73 1.77 15.07
C SER A 66 -8.93 1.90 16.60
N LEU A 67 -8.33 2.92 17.23
CA LEU A 67 -8.41 3.15 18.67
C LEU A 67 -9.38 4.27 19.06
N ASN A 68 -9.87 5.04 18.08
CA ASN A 68 -10.47 6.36 18.34
C ASN A 68 -11.85 6.56 17.68
N VAL A 69 -12.39 5.56 16.99
CA VAL A 69 -13.68 5.67 16.29
C VAL A 69 -14.62 4.55 16.73
N ASP A 70 -15.92 4.78 16.60
CA ASP A 70 -16.92 3.75 16.81
C ASP A 70 -16.97 2.73 15.66
N ASP A 71 -17.69 1.63 15.86
CA ASP A 71 -17.78 0.52 14.91
C ASP A 71 -18.34 0.94 13.54
N ALA A 72 -19.32 1.85 13.52
CA ALA A 72 -19.92 2.35 12.28
C ALA A 72 -18.92 3.16 11.44
N ALA A 73 -18.15 4.04 12.11
CA ALA A 73 -17.07 4.77 11.48
C ALA A 73 -15.92 3.85 11.04
N ALA A 74 -15.56 2.84 11.84
CA ALA A 74 -14.53 1.86 11.51
C ALA A 74 -14.86 1.11 10.21
N LYS A 75 -16.12 0.67 10.05
CA LYS A 75 -16.62 0.07 8.81
C LYS A 75 -16.48 0.99 7.60
N ALA A 76 -16.85 2.26 7.75
CA ALA A 76 -16.74 3.24 6.66
C ALA A 76 -15.26 3.45 6.27
N ILE A 77 -14.36 3.52 7.25
CA ILE A 77 -12.91 3.68 7.02
C ILE A 77 -12.31 2.45 6.34
N LEU A 78 -12.70 1.23 6.73
CA LEU A 78 -12.25 0.01 6.04
C LEU A 78 -12.74 -0.02 4.59
N THR A 79 -13.99 0.38 4.34
CA THR A 79 -14.55 0.48 2.98
C THR A 79 -13.78 1.52 2.15
N GLY A 80 -13.54 2.71 2.70
CA GLY A 80 -12.74 3.76 2.05
C GLY A 80 -11.30 3.33 1.80
N THR A 81 -10.69 2.62 2.75
CA THR A 81 -9.35 2.05 2.63
C THR A 81 -9.30 1.02 1.50
N ALA A 82 -10.29 0.13 1.38
CA ALA A 82 -10.40 -0.81 0.27
C ALA A 82 -10.49 -0.10 -1.09
N ILE A 83 -11.30 0.96 -1.19
CA ILE A 83 -11.43 1.77 -2.41
C ILE A 83 -10.09 2.43 -2.76
N GLY A 84 -9.44 3.09 -1.80
CA GLY A 84 -8.16 3.76 -2.00
C GLY A 84 -7.04 2.79 -2.40
N LEU A 85 -6.95 1.64 -1.71
CA LEU A 85 -5.99 0.58 -2.05
C LEU A 85 -6.25 -0.03 -3.43
N SER A 86 -7.53 -0.20 -3.81
CA SER A 86 -7.89 -0.69 -5.15
C SER A 86 -7.48 0.30 -6.23
N ALA A 87 -7.75 1.59 -6.02
CA ALA A 87 -7.30 2.64 -6.94
C ALA A 87 -5.76 2.65 -7.06
N PHE A 88 -5.05 2.56 -5.93
CA PHE A 88 -3.59 2.48 -5.92
C PHE A 88 -3.08 1.25 -6.67
N PHE A 89 -3.64 0.07 -6.40
CA PHE A 89 -3.31 -1.18 -7.09
C PHE A 89 -3.50 -1.07 -8.61
N LEU A 90 -4.59 -0.45 -9.07
CA LEU A 90 -4.85 -0.24 -10.49
C LEU A 90 -3.81 0.68 -11.14
N THR A 91 -3.24 1.66 -10.43
CA THR A 91 -2.15 2.48 -10.99
C THR A 91 -0.87 1.67 -11.22
N ILE A 92 -0.56 0.73 -10.31
CA ILE A 92 0.59 -0.17 -10.43
C ILE A 92 0.39 -1.16 -11.58
N ALA A 93 -0.77 -1.84 -11.60
CA ALA A 93 -1.09 -2.76 -12.70
C ALA A 93 -1.13 -2.03 -14.05
N GLY A 94 -1.71 -0.82 -14.06
CA GLY A 94 -1.81 0.04 -15.23
C GLY A 94 -0.46 0.44 -15.82
N ALA A 95 0.61 0.56 -15.02
CA ALA A 95 1.94 0.87 -15.52
C ALA A 95 2.43 -0.17 -16.54
N LYS A 96 2.14 -1.46 -16.33
CA LYS A 96 2.47 -2.52 -17.28
C LYS A 96 1.59 -2.45 -18.54
N PHE A 97 0.27 -2.34 -18.36
CA PHE A 97 -0.65 -2.29 -19.51
C PHE A 97 -0.44 -1.06 -20.40
N ARG A 98 0.16 0.01 -19.85
CA ARG A 98 0.53 1.23 -20.58
C ARG A 98 1.95 1.20 -21.15
N GLY A 99 2.71 0.12 -20.96
CA GLY A 99 4.05 -0.05 -21.52
C GLY A 99 5.17 0.73 -20.81
N TYR A 100 4.96 1.16 -19.55
CA TYR A 100 6.01 1.85 -18.78
C TYR A 100 6.95 0.89 -18.04
N THR A 101 6.59 -0.39 -17.94
CA THR A 101 7.42 -1.43 -17.31
C THR A 101 7.05 -2.81 -17.85
N ASP A 102 8.05 -3.64 -18.12
CA ASP A 102 7.86 -5.06 -18.46
C ASP A 102 7.68 -5.93 -17.19
N SER A 103 8.28 -5.46 -16.09
CA SER A 103 8.24 -6.08 -14.78
C SER A 103 7.00 -5.66 -14.01
N ILE A 104 6.30 -6.63 -13.42
CA ILE A 104 5.26 -6.36 -12.43
C ILE A 104 5.89 -6.54 -11.04
N PRO A 105 5.74 -5.57 -10.12
CA PRO A 105 6.20 -5.73 -8.75
C PRO A 105 5.41 -6.83 -8.03
N THR A 106 5.96 -8.04 -7.96
CA THR A 106 5.27 -9.23 -7.41
C THR A 106 4.75 -9.00 -5.99
N LEU A 107 5.56 -8.36 -5.14
CA LEU A 107 5.19 -8.11 -3.74
C LEU A 107 3.93 -7.21 -3.62
N PRO A 108 3.88 -6.00 -4.20
CA PRO A 108 2.65 -5.21 -4.30
C PRO A 108 1.45 -5.95 -4.91
N MET A 109 1.67 -6.82 -5.90
CA MET A 109 0.58 -7.57 -6.53
C MET A 109 -0.09 -8.60 -5.61
N ILE A 110 0.62 -9.06 -4.59
CA ILE A 110 0.07 -9.98 -3.61
C ILE A 110 -0.48 -9.19 -2.43
N VAL A 111 0.30 -8.24 -1.91
CA VAL A 111 -0.02 -7.55 -0.66
C VAL A 111 -1.19 -6.60 -0.82
N LEU A 112 -1.26 -5.79 -1.88
CA LEU A 112 -2.34 -4.81 -2.04
C LEU A 112 -3.71 -5.48 -2.20
N PRO A 113 -3.89 -6.49 -3.09
CA PRO A 113 -5.16 -7.19 -3.18
C PRO A 113 -5.53 -7.93 -1.88
N SER A 114 -4.55 -8.49 -1.18
CA SER A 114 -4.80 -9.15 0.12
C SER A 114 -5.35 -8.17 1.15
N MET A 115 -4.79 -6.96 1.25
CA MET A 115 -5.32 -5.91 2.13
C MET A 115 -6.71 -5.44 1.71
N VAL A 116 -6.97 -5.30 0.40
CA VAL A 116 -8.31 -4.97 -0.12
C VAL A 116 -9.33 -6.02 0.30
N VAL A 117 -9.02 -7.30 0.09
CA VAL A 117 -9.89 -8.41 0.49
C VAL A 117 -10.12 -8.39 2.00
N LEU A 118 -9.08 -8.15 2.80
CA LEU A 118 -9.19 -8.09 4.25
C LEU A 118 -10.12 -6.96 4.71
N CYS A 119 -9.97 -5.77 4.12
CA CYS A 119 -10.85 -4.63 4.39
C CYS A 119 -12.31 -4.93 4.03
N LEU A 120 -12.56 -5.47 2.83
CA LEU A 120 -13.92 -5.78 2.37
C LEU A 120 -14.56 -6.91 3.19
N TYR A 121 -13.78 -7.96 3.48
CA TYR A 121 -14.24 -9.07 4.32
C TYR A 121 -14.67 -8.55 5.69
N SER A 122 -13.82 -7.77 6.37
CA SER A 122 -14.20 -7.22 7.66
C SER A 122 -15.36 -6.25 7.58
N ALA A 123 -15.46 -5.40 6.54
CA ALA A 123 -16.53 -4.41 6.43
C ALA A 123 -17.93 -4.99 6.14
N PHE A 124 -18.01 -6.14 5.46
CA PHE A 124 -19.26 -6.68 4.95
C PHE A 124 -19.63 -8.08 5.45
N ILE A 125 -18.71 -8.81 6.10
CA ILE A 125 -18.89 -10.19 6.59
C ILE A 125 -18.55 -10.29 8.08
#